data_AF-A0A928P3H0-F1
#
_entry.id   AF-A0A928P3H0-F1
#
_cell.length_a   1.000
_cell.length_b   1.000
_cell.length_c   1.000
_cell.angle_alpha   90.00
_cell.angle_beta   90.00
_cell.angle_gamma   90.00
#
_symmetry.space_group_name_H-M   'P 1'
#
loop_
_entity.id
_entity.type
_entity.pdbx_description
1 polymer ?
#
loop_
_entity_poly.entity_id
_entity_poly.type
_entity_poly.pdbx_seq_one_letter_code
_entity_poly.pdbx_strand_id
1 'polypeptide(L)'
;MKTFTFKKTLITVLFLITIVFVGQLVSNTLGYISAADYIEEGNYAEASVKLEKLDGFRDSETLKEYCDIMSEYDSASFTSVYHSYRGLKNISSELDNPRLSTEFLKTMTEVETIYNNYNVLLYAN
;
A
#
# COMPACT_ATOMS: atom_id res chain seq x y z
N MET A 1 34.46 14.95 38.77
CA MET A 1 33.01 15.27 38.81
C MET A 1 32.35 15.44 37.43
N LYS A 2 33.08 15.48 36.29
CA LYS A 2 32.50 15.63 34.94
C LYS A 2 31.83 14.37 34.37
N THR A 3 32.29 13.18 34.74
CA THR A 3 31.79 11.88 34.24
C THR A 3 30.38 11.51 34.71
N PHE A 4 29.97 12.01 35.88
CA PHE A 4 28.64 11.73 36.45
C PHE A 4 27.52 12.49 35.72
N THR A 5 27.77 13.74 35.33
CA THR A 5 26.84 14.55 34.56
C THR A 5 26.70 14.02 33.13
N PHE A 6 27.81 13.63 32.50
CA PHE A 6 27.80 13.05 31.14
C PHE A 6 26.96 11.78 31.04
N LYS A 7 27.06 10.87 32.02
CA LYS A 7 26.24 9.64 32.05
C LYS A 7 24.74 9.93 32.21
N LYS A 8 24.35 10.91 33.03
CA LYS A 8 22.95 11.32 33.20
C LYS A 8 22.40 11.95 31.93
N THR A 9 23.14 12.87 31.31
CA THR A 9 22.76 13.48 30.04
C THR A 9 22.62 12.45 28.93
N LEU A 10 23.53 11.46 28.85
CA LEU A 10 23.45 10.37 27.88
C LEU A 10 22.16 9.53 28.07
N ILE A 11 21.81 9.17 29.31
CA ILE A 11 20.60 8.40 29.61
C ILE A 11 19.34 9.20 29.23
N THR A 12 19.29 10.50 29.55
CA THR A 12 18.15 11.36 29.17
C THR A 12 17.99 11.45 27.66
N VAL A 13 19.09 11.60 26.91
CA VAL A 13 19.04 11.65 25.44
C VAL A 13 18.58 10.32 24.85
N LEU A 14 19.09 9.20 25.35
CA LEU A 14 18.63 7.87 24.92
C LEU A 14 17.14 7.66 25.18
N PHE A 15 16.64 8.09 26.34
CA PHE A 15 15.23 8.00 26.69
C PHE A 15 14.34 8.83 25.74
N LEU A 16 14.76 10.05 25.38
CA LEU A 16 14.03 10.88 24.41
C LEU A 16 14.00 10.22 23.02
N ILE A 17 15.11 9.65 22.57
CA ILE A 17 15.17 8.92 21.29
C ILE A 17 14.19 7.74 21.30
N THR A 18 14.14 6.98 22.39
CA THR A 18 13.20 5.85 22.49
C THR A 18 11.74 6.28 22.45
N ILE A 19 11.38 7.41 23.07
CA ILE A 19 10.01 7.94 23.03
C ILE A 19 9.64 8.34 21.59
N VAL A 20 10.53 9.05 20.90
CA VAL A 20 10.31 9.45 19.51
C VAL A 20 10.15 8.22 18.62
N PHE A 21 11.00 7.21 18.79
CA PHE A 21 10.94 5.98 18.00
C PHE A 21 9.63 5.21 18.23
N VAL A 22 9.21 5.06 19.49
CA VAL A 22 7.91 4.42 19.81
C VAL A 22 6.74 5.23 19.23
N GLY A 23 6.80 6.57 19.31
CA GLY A 23 5.78 7.44 18.71
C GLY A 23 5.65 7.25 17.20
N GLN A 24 6.77 7.17 16.49
CA GLN A 24 6.78 6.90 15.04
C GLN A 24 6.19 5.53 14.73
N LEU A 25 6.54 4.50 15.51
CA LEU A 25 6.08 3.12 15.29
C LEU A 25 4.56 3.00 15.45
N VAL A 26 3.99 3.67 16.46
CA VAL A 26 2.54 3.75 16.66
C VAL A 26 1.87 4.51 15.52
N SER A 27 2.42 5.66 15.11
CA SER A 27 1.89 6.45 14.01
C SER A 27 1.84 5.66 12.70
N ASN A 28 2.92 4.93 12.37
CA ASN A 28 2.98 4.12 11.17
C ASN A 28 1.96 2.96 11.21
N THR A 29 1.79 2.31 12.37
CA THR A 29 0.80 1.24 12.55
C THR A 29 -0.63 1.76 12.33
N LEU A 30 -0.97 2.92 12.89
CA LEU A 30 -2.29 3.52 12.70
C LEU A 30 -2.52 3.97 11.25
N GLY A 31 -1.48 4.49 10.60
CA GLY A 31 -1.55 4.85 9.19
C GLY A 31 -1.78 3.63 8.28
N TYR A 32 -1.14 2.49 8.60
CA TYR A 32 -1.35 1.24 7.87
C TYR A 32 -2.78 0.71 8.03
N ILE A 33 -3.31 0.67 9.26
CA ILE A 33 -4.69 0.24 9.53
C ILE A 33 -5.67 1.14 8.76
N SER A 34 -5.50 2.46 8.85
CA SER A 34 -6.35 3.41 8.14
C SER A 34 -6.27 3.23 6.62
N ALA A 35 -5.11 2.93 6.05
CA ALA A 35 -5.00 2.66 4.63
C ALA A 35 -5.75 1.37 4.23
N ALA A 36 -5.65 0.32 5.03
CA ALA A 36 -6.39 -0.92 4.80
C ALA A 36 -7.92 -0.69 4.84
N ASP A 37 -8.41 0.12 5.79
CA ASP A 37 -9.83 0.47 5.87
C ASP A 37 -10.28 1.22 4.60
N TYR A 38 -9.50 2.18 4.11
CA TYR A 38 -9.79 2.87 2.84
C TYR A 38 -9.80 1.92 1.64
N ILE A 39 -8.90 0.93 1.59
CA ILE A 39 -8.90 -0.08 0.53
C ILE A 39 -10.19 -0.91 0.58
N GLU A 40 -10.63 -1.34 1.77
CA GLU A 40 -11.89 -2.08 1.94
C GLU A 40 -13.12 -1.26 1.53
N GLU A 41 -13.07 0.06 1.69
CA GLU A 41 -14.10 1.00 1.24
C GLU A 41 -14.03 1.33 -0.27
N GLY A 42 -12.99 0.86 -0.97
CA GLY A 42 -12.74 1.19 -2.38
C GLY A 42 -12.19 2.60 -2.60
N ASN A 43 -11.73 3.27 -1.55
CA ASN A 43 -11.16 4.62 -1.62
C ASN A 43 -9.63 4.58 -1.83
N TYR A 44 -9.23 4.22 -3.05
CA TYR A 44 -7.83 3.96 -3.38
C TYR A 44 -6.94 5.21 -3.36
N ALA A 45 -7.46 6.38 -3.72
CA ALA A 45 -6.69 7.62 -3.72
C ALA A 45 -6.25 8.01 -2.28
N GLU A 46 -7.18 7.95 -1.32
CA GLU A 46 -6.90 8.23 0.07
C GLU A 46 -5.97 7.18 0.69
N ALA A 47 -6.15 5.90 0.34
CA ALA A 47 -5.27 4.83 0.77
C ALA A 47 -3.82 5.04 0.30
N SER A 48 -3.61 5.41 -0.98
CA SER A 48 -2.28 5.69 -1.55
C SER A 48 -1.56 6.80 -0.78
N VAL A 49 -2.25 7.90 -0.46
CA VAL A 49 -1.70 9.03 0.32
C VAL A 49 -1.29 8.62 1.74
N LYS A 50 -2.00 7.67 2.35
CA LYS A 50 -1.64 7.14 3.68
C LYS A 50 -0.41 6.25 3.60
N LEU A 51 -0.37 5.36 2.62
CA LEU A 51 0.72 4.39 2.41
C LEU A 51 2.04 5.08 2.04
N GLU A 52 1.99 6.13 1.23
CA GLU A 52 3.17 6.94 0.87
C GLU A 52 3.90 7.53 2.09
N LYS A 53 3.18 7.77 3.20
CA LYS A 53 3.74 8.33 4.43
C LYS A 53 4.33 7.27 5.36
N LEU A 54 4.20 5.98 5.02
CA LEU A 54 4.65 4.87 5.86
C LEU A 54 6.05 4.42 5.45
N ASP A 55 7.06 4.96 6.13
CA ASP A 55 8.42 4.44 6.04
C ASP A 55 8.55 3.11 6.81
N GLY A 56 9.13 2.09 6.15
CA GLY A 56 9.57 0.85 6.79
C GLY A 56 8.50 -0.22 7.05
N PHE A 57 7.28 -0.07 6.52
CA PHE A 57 6.31 -1.18 6.46
C PHE A 57 6.57 -2.00 5.19
N ARG A 58 6.73 -3.32 5.34
CA ARG A 58 7.31 -4.19 4.29
C ARG A 58 6.51 -4.23 2.98
N ASP A 59 5.20 -4.05 3.05
CA ASP A 59 4.27 -4.13 1.92
C ASP A 59 3.60 -2.79 1.58
N SER A 60 3.96 -1.69 2.26
CA SER A 60 3.30 -0.40 2.05
C SER A 60 3.52 0.15 0.64
N GLU A 61 4.69 -0.08 0.06
CA GLU A 61 5.01 0.32 -1.32
C GLU A 61 4.18 -0.48 -2.34
N THR A 62 4.13 -1.80 -2.19
CA THR A 62 3.32 -2.68 -3.05
C THR A 62 1.82 -2.35 -2.94
N LEU A 63 1.33 -2.05 -1.73
CA LEU A 63 -0.05 -1.64 -1.52
C LEU A 63 -0.35 -0.25 -2.10
N LYS A 64 0.64 0.67 -2.07
CA LYS A 64 0.50 1.97 -2.72
C LYS A 64 0.35 1.78 -4.23
N GLU A 65 1.22 0.97 -4.82
CA GLU A 65 1.15 0.65 -6.25
C GLU A 65 -0.19 0.01 -6.64
N TYR A 66 -0.71 -0.90 -5.81
CA TYR A 66 -2.07 -1.43 -5.96
C TYR A 66 -3.13 -0.31 -5.98
N CYS A 67 -3.07 0.62 -5.04
CA CYS A 67 -4.03 1.73 -4.96
C CYS A 67 -3.93 2.69 -6.16
N ASP A 68 -2.72 2.96 -6.65
CA ASP A 68 -2.50 3.80 -7.83
C ASP A 68 -3.09 3.13 -9.08
N ILE A 69 -2.87 1.81 -9.24
CA ILE A 69 -3.44 1.00 -10.32
C ILE A 69 -4.98 1.00 -10.29
N MET A 70 -5.58 0.87 -9.11
CA MET A 70 -7.04 0.85 -8.96
C MET A 70 -7.67 2.22 -9.19
N SER A 71 -6.99 3.29 -8.80
CA SER A 71 -7.41 4.65 -9.13
C SER A 71 -7.46 4.89 -10.65
N GLU A 72 -6.53 4.28 -11.40
CA GLU A 72 -6.58 4.30 -12.87
C GLU A 72 -7.70 3.41 -13.43
N TYR A 73 -7.93 2.22 -12.86
CA TYR A 73 -9.00 1.30 -13.28
C TYR A 73 -10.39 1.97 -13.29
N ASP A 74 -10.70 2.76 -12.26
CA ASP A 74 -11.99 3.44 -12.12
C ASP A 74 -12.28 4.49 -13.21
N SER A 75 -11.29 4.85 -14.04
CA SER A 75 -11.48 5.76 -15.19
C SER A 75 -12.23 5.16 -16.39
N ALA A 76 -12.64 3.89 -16.33
CA ALA A 76 -13.52 3.18 -17.28
C ALA A 76 -13.07 3.17 -18.76
N SER A 77 -11.77 3.26 -19.05
CA SER A 77 -11.24 3.14 -20.42
C SER A 77 -10.51 1.81 -20.65
N PHE A 78 -10.54 1.27 -21.87
CA PHE A 78 -9.80 0.04 -22.23
C PHE A 78 -8.30 0.15 -21.90
N THR A 79 -7.72 1.32 -22.16
CA THR A 79 -6.33 1.64 -21.79
C THR A 79 -6.09 1.46 -20.30
N SER A 80 -6.98 2.00 -19.45
CA SER A 80 -6.86 1.86 -18.00
C SER A 80 -7.01 0.40 -17.56
N VAL A 81 -8.00 -0.33 -18.08
CA VAL A 81 -8.17 -1.77 -17.79
C VAL A 81 -6.91 -2.58 -18.16
N TYR A 82 -6.29 -2.29 -19.31
CA TYR A 82 -5.05 -2.97 -19.74
C TYR A 82 -3.86 -2.64 -18.82
N HIS A 83 -3.68 -1.36 -18.48
CA HIS A 83 -2.61 -0.95 -17.56
C HIS A 83 -2.79 -1.56 -16.17
N SER A 84 -4.04 -1.59 -15.66
CA SER A 84 -4.34 -2.20 -14.38
C SER A 84 -4.11 -3.71 -14.39
N TYR A 85 -4.56 -4.43 -15.43
CA TYR A 85 -4.26 -5.87 -15.56
C TYR A 85 -2.76 -6.14 -15.51
N ARG A 86 -1.97 -5.38 -16.28
CA ARG A 86 -0.52 -5.54 -16.33
C ARG A 86 0.14 -5.21 -15.00
N GLY A 87 -0.26 -4.10 -14.36
CA GLY A 87 0.28 -3.66 -13.08
C GLY A 87 0.00 -4.68 -11.98
N LEU A 88 -1.26 -5.08 -11.82
CA LEU A 88 -1.65 -6.08 -10.83
C LEU A 88 -0.92 -7.41 -11.05
N LYS A 89 -0.76 -7.87 -12.30
CA LYS A 89 0.00 -9.09 -12.60
C LYS A 89 1.44 -9.01 -12.09
N ASN A 90 2.10 -7.86 -12.21
CA ASN A 90 3.47 -7.68 -11.76
C ASN A 90 3.60 -7.72 -10.22
N ILE A 91 2.65 -7.16 -9.49
CA ILE A 91 2.70 -7.10 -8.01
C ILE A 91 2.13 -8.35 -7.32
N SER A 92 1.47 -9.25 -8.06
CA SER A 92 0.82 -10.45 -7.54
C SER A 92 1.75 -11.41 -6.76
N SER A 93 3.07 -11.35 -6.99
CA SER A 93 4.08 -12.15 -6.28
C SER A 93 4.59 -11.52 -4.98
N GLU A 94 4.20 -10.29 -4.66
CA GLU A 94 4.83 -9.47 -3.62
C GLU A 94 3.92 -9.16 -2.42
N LEU A 95 2.60 -9.43 -2.51
CA LEU A 95 1.69 -9.26 -1.39
C LEU A 95 1.87 -10.37 -0.33
N ASP A 96 2.32 -9.99 0.86
CA ASP A 96 2.51 -10.89 2.01
C ASP A 96 1.33 -10.83 3.02
N ASN A 97 0.28 -10.03 2.75
CA ASN A 97 -0.89 -9.88 3.61
C ASN A 97 -2.09 -10.74 3.13
N PRO A 98 -2.54 -11.75 3.90
CA PRO A 98 -3.55 -12.71 3.45
C PRO A 98 -4.99 -12.16 3.34
N ARG A 99 -5.33 -11.05 4.03
CA ARG A 99 -6.63 -10.39 3.84
C ARG A 99 -6.66 -9.62 2.52
N LEU A 100 -5.63 -8.81 2.31
CA LEU A 100 -5.49 -7.99 1.09
C LEU A 100 -5.26 -8.87 -0.15
N SER A 101 -4.64 -10.05 0.00
CA SER A 101 -4.47 -11.01 -1.09
C SER A 101 -5.80 -11.54 -1.63
N THR A 102 -6.83 -11.67 -0.80
CA THR A 102 -8.13 -12.23 -1.25
C THR A 102 -8.89 -11.23 -2.12
N GLU A 103 -8.99 -9.97 -1.67
CA GLU A 103 -9.62 -8.91 -2.47
C GLU A 103 -8.82 -8.65 -3.75
N PHE A 104 -7.49 -8.64 -3.64
CA PHE A 104 -6.59 -8.53 -4.77
C PHE A 104 -6.81 -9.62 -5.84
N LEU A 105 -6.89 -10.90 -5.44
CA LEU A 105 -7.11 -12.01 -6.37
C LEU A 105 -8.48 -11.94 -7.06
N LYS A 106 -9.51 -11.52 -6.33
CA LYS A 106 -10.85 -11.30 -6.86
C LYS A 106 -10.83 -10.20 -7.93
N THR A 107 -10.27 -9.03 -7.60
CA THR A 107 -10.14 -7.90 -8.53
C THR A 107 -9.32 -8.28 -9.76
N MET A 108 -8.22 -9.02 -9.60
CA MET A 108 -7.42 -9.54 -10.71
C MET A 108 -8.24 -10.37 -11.69
N THR A 109 -9.08 -11.26 -11.17
CA THR A 109 -9.94 -12.13 -11.98
C THR A 109 -11.01 -11.32 -12.74
N GLU A 110 -11.58 -10.30 -12.10
CA GLU A 110 -12.56 -9.40 -12.71
C GLU A 110 -11.93 -8.59 -13.85
N VAL A 111 -10.78 -7.96 -13.61
CA VAL A 111 -10.05 -7.16 -14.61
C VAL A 111 -9.60 -8.05 -15.79
N GLU A 112 -9.10 -9.27 -15.52
CA GLU A 112 -8.72 -10.23 -16.55
C GLU A 112 -9.91 -10.63 -17.44
N THR A 113 -11.08 -10.84 -16.84
CA THR A 113 -12.31 -11.19 -17.58
C THR A 113 -12.72 -10.04 -18.51
N ILE A 114 -12.69 -8.81 -18.02
CA ILE A 114 -13.03 -7.61 -18.82
C ILE A 114 -12.05 -7.45 -19.97
N TYR A 115 -10.74 -7.55 -19.70
CA TYR A 115 -9.69 -7.46 -20.71
C TYR A 115 -9.87 -8.49 -21.83
N ASN A 116 -10.12 -9.75 -21.47
CA ASN A 116 -10.34 -10.83 -22.44
C ASN A 116 -11.58 -10.60 -23.29
N ASN A 117 -12.69 -10.13 -22.71
CA ASN A 117 -13.90 -9.79 -23.45
C ASN A 117 -13.66 -8.68 -24.48
N TYR A 118 -12.94 -7.62 -24.12
CA TYR A 118 -12.57 -6.56 -25.06
C TYR A 118 -11.68 -7.08 -26.20
N ASN A 119 -10.66 -7.90 -25.89
CA ASN A 119 -9.79 -8.48 -26.90
C ASN A 119 -10.56 -9.37 -27.88
N VAL A 120 -11.44 -10.24 -27.39
CA VAL A 120 -12.26 -11.11 -28.26
C VAL A 120 -13.11 -10.27 -29.22
N LEU A 121 -13.71 -9.16 -28.76
CA LEU A 121 -14.49 -8.25 -29.61
C LEU A 121 -13.65 -7.52 -30.66
N LEU A 122 -12.40 -7.17 -30.34
CA LEU A 122 -11.47 -6.48 -31.25
C LEU A 122 -10.92 -7.39 -32.36
N TYR A 123 -10.72 -8.69 -32.07
CA TYR A 123 -10.12 -9.66 -33.00
C TYR A 123 -11.12 -10.61 -33.67
N ALA A 124 -12.42 -10.47 -33.40
CA ALA A 124 -13.49 -11.26 -34.02
C ALA A 124 -14.12 -10.62 -35.29
N ASN A 125 -13.63 -9.45 -35.73
CA ASN A 125 -13.97 -8.82 -37.01
C ASN A 125 -12.75 -8.81 -37.95
#